data_AF-A0A4Y9ZZZ2-F1
#
_entry.id   AF-A0A4Y9ZZZ2-F1
#
_cell.length_a   1.000
_cell.length_b   1.000
_cell.length_c   1.000
_cell.angle_alpha   90.00
_cell.angle_beta   90.00
_cell.angle_gamma   90.00
#
_symmetry.space_group_name_H-M   'P 1'
#
loop_
_entity.id
_entity.type
_entity.pdbx_description
1 polymer ?
#
loop_
_entity_poly.entity_id
_entity_poly.type
_entity_poly.pdbx_seq_one_letter_code
_entity_poly.pdbx_strand_id
1 'polypeptide(L)'
;MRCFPHIVNLIAKVFISFYFKQPKKKSTAKAVSGTKRKRQPTTQAATHVHDADTDENDELPAEDGNESANDGIDTDPADEDDPIDGKLAHDETVTRTVRGKAIQMMKEEYDIMIGNQEEKMALGLFPKVAGLARRVHDSPTLKEKFDILVLNDETLTGQKKTLDRRVPTRWNSDLACLDAHFYFKNVVQQLTAASANGLRAYRLEEAQWELIEELVQVLVIFDEPTKLFSQSEVPLVMECVPMLVNLREQLMNLKPDCLFSKVLFPLY
;
A
#
# COMPACT_ATOMS: atom_id res chain seq x y z
N MET A 1 -16.04 22.17 6.91
CA MET A 1 -14.67 22.47 7.36
C MET A 1 -13.94 21.16 7.61
N ARG A 2 -12.69 21.01 7.15
CA ARG A 2 -11.79 19.95 7.64
C ARG A 2 -11.05 20.48 8.87
N CYS A 3 -10.96 19.72 9.95
CA CYS A 3 -10.07 20.07 11.05
C CYS A 3 -8.60 19.80 10.65
N PHE A 4 -7.66 20.57 11.20
CA PHE A 4 -6.23 20.40 10.90
C PHE A 4 -5.69 18.97 11.13
N PRO A 5 -6.03 18.24 12.23
CA PRO A 5 -5.67 16.82 12.41
C PRO A 5 -5.93 15.95 11.17
N HIS A 6 -7.11 16.14 10.59
CA HIS A 6 -7.60 15.36 9.45
C HIS A 6 -6.94 15.75 8.14
N ILE A 7 -6.46 17.00 8.01
CA ILE A 7 -5.65 17.46 6.86
C ILE A 7 -4.27 16.79 6.91
N VAL A 8 -3.58 16.76 8.06
CA VAL A 8 -2.26 16.08 8.21
C VAL A 8 -2.38 14.60 7.85
N ASN A 9 -3.35 13.88 8.45
CA ASN A 9 -3.63 12.48 8.12
C ASN A 9 -3.95 12.26 6.62
N LEU A 10 -4.64 13.21 5.97
CA LEU A 10 -4.98 13.08 4.55
C LEU A 10 -3.76 13.30 3.65
N ILE A 11 -2.85 14.21 4.02
CA ILE A 11 -1.58 14.41 3.31
C ILE A 11 -0.70 13.16 3.42
N ALA A 12 -0.53 12.61 4.63
CA ALA A 12 0.22 11.35 4.82
C ALA A 12 -0.38 10.19 4.00
N LYS A 13 -1.71 10.07 3.95
CA LYS A 13 -2.41 9.09 3.09
C LYS A 13 -2.17 9.33 1.59
N VAL A 14 -2.01 10.57 1.12
CA VAL A 14 -1.61 10.87 -0.27
C VAL A 14 -0.22 10.33 -0.59
N PHE A 15 0.79 10.56 0.26
CA PHE A 15 2.12 10.00 0.07
C PHE A 15 2.11 8.46 0.03
N ILE A 16 1.45 7.84 1.01
CA ILE A 16 1.32 6.38 1.08
C ILE A 16 0.58 5.82 -0.15
N SER A 17 -0.40 6.55 -0.70
CA SER A 17 -1.19 6.07 -1.85
C SER A 17 -0.38 5.82 -3.14
N PHE A 18 0.85 6.35 -3.26
CA PHE A 18 1.74 6.01 -4.38
C PHE A 18 2.07 4.51 -4.40
N TYR A 19 2.22 3.90 -3.23
CA TYR A 19 2.64 2.51 -3.01
C TYR A 19 1.48 1.50 -2.99
N PHE A 20 0.23 1.93 -3.22
CA PHE A 20 -0.94 1.07 -3.25
C PHE A 20 -1.69 1.12 -4.58
N LYS A 21 -2.14 -0.06 -5.04
CA LYS A 21 -2.97 -0.21 -6.23
C LYS A 21 -4.25 0.62 -6.06
N GLN A 22 -4.52 1.51 -7.02
CA GLN A 22 -5.71 2.36 -6.95
C GLN A 22 -6.97 1.55 -7.32
N PRO A 23 -8.10 1.70 -6.60
CA PRO A 23 -9.34 1.01 -6.94
C PRO A 23 -9.80 1.38 -8.35
N LYS A 24 -9.92 0.37 -9.22
CA LYS A 24 -10.48 0.54 -10.57
C LYS A 24 -11.92 1.03 -10.45
N LYS A 25 -12.23 2.20 -11.00
CA LYS A 25 -13.61 2.67 -11.10
C LYS A 25 -14.41 1.64 -11.90
N LYS A 26 -15.36 0.94 -11.25
CA LYS A 26 -16.31 0.05 -11.94
C LYS A 26 -17.03 0.89 -13.00
N SER A 27 -16.86 0.55 -14.27
CA SER A 27 -17.48 1.30 -15.37
C SER A 27 -18.99 1.13 -15.28
N THR A 28 -19.69 2.20 -14.93
CA THR A 28 -21.15 2.22 -14.94
C THR A 28 -21.62 2.21 -16.39
N ALA A 29 -21.79 1.01 -16.95
CA ALA A 29 -22.45 0.81 -18.23
C ALA A 29 -23.78 1.58 -18.21
N LYS A 30 -24.00 2.45 -19.20
CA LYS A 30 -25.23 3.25 -19.27
C LYS A 30 -26.42 2.31 -19.47
N ALA A 31 -27.15 2.04 -18.40
CA ALA A 31 -28.41 1.29 -18.46
C ALA A 31 -29.43 2.09 -19.27
N VAL A 32 -29.58 1.73 -20.56
CA VAL A 32 -30.60 2.30 -21.44
C VAL A 32 -31.97 1.93 -20.86
N SER A 33 -32.78 2.94 -20.51
CA SER A 33 -34.03 2.72 -19.78
C SER A 33 -35.11 2.07 -20.67
N GLY A 34 -35.43 0.80 -20.41
CA GLY A 34 -36.31 -0.05 -21.25
C GLY A 34 -37.47 -0.75 -20.53
N THR A 35 -38.34 0.03 -19.87
CA THR A 35 -39.79 -0.26 -19.65
C THR A 35 -40.27 -1.67 -19.20
N LYS A 36 -40.42 -1.84 -17.87
CA LYS A 36 -41.54 -2.48 -17.12
C LYS A 36 -42.11 -3.88 -17.50
N ARG A 37 -41.99 -4.81 -16.52
CA ARG A 37 -42.93 -5.94 -16.17
C ARG A 37 -43.05 -7.08 -17.21
N LYS A 38 -43.26 -8.36 -16.85
CA LYS A 38 -44.15 -8.95 -15.82
C LYS A 38 -43.62 -10.32 -15.28
N ARG A 39 -44.37 -10.96 -14.37
CA ARG A 39 -44.08 -12.22 -13.63
C ARG A 39 -43.84 -13.49 -14.49
N GLN A 40 -42.94 -14.36 -14.00
CA GLN A 40 -43.00 -15.84 -13.80
C GLN A 40 -44.09 -16.71 -14.50
N PRO A 41 -43.88 -18.05 -14.69
CA PRO A 41 -42.64 -18.87 -14.61
C PRO A 41 -42.57 -19.98 -15.72
N THR A 42 -41.90 -21.11 -15.41
CA THR A 42 -42.05 -22.51 -15.95
C THR A 42 -41.20 -23.00 -17.14
N THR A 43 -40.27 -23.93 -16.80
CA THR A 43 -39.88 -25.20 -17.49
C THR A 43 -39.40 -25.28 -18.95
N GLN A 44 -38.12 -25.72 -19.06
CA GLN A 44 -37.62 -26.86 -19.85
C GLN A 44 -37.61 -26.88 -21.41
N ALA A 45 -36.38 -26.76 -21.92
CA ALA A 45 -35.69 -27.70 -22.84
C ALA A 45 -35.99 -27.77 -24.37
N ALA A 46 -34.88 -27.86 -25.13
CA ALA A 46 -34.69 -28.49 -26.46
C ALA A 46 -35.32 -27.80 -27.72
N THR A 47 -34.75 -27.82 -28.93
CA THR A 47 -33.38 -28.13 -29.47
C THR A 47 -33.29 -27.71 -30.97
N HIS A 48 -32.07 -27.50 -31.51
CA HIS A 48 -31.72 -27.44 -32.96
C HIS A 48 -32.30 -26.25 -33.79
N VAL A 49 -31.74 -25.82 -34.95
CA VAL A 49 -30.62 -26.30 -35.82
C VAL A 49 -29.76 -25.13 -36.37
N HIS A 50 -28.67 -25.46 -37.09
CA HIS A 50 -27.78 -24.72 -38.03
C HIS A 50 -28.25 -23.39 -38.68
N ASP A 51 -27.40 -22.49 -39.20
CA ASP A 51 -26.07 -22.62 -39.88
C ASP A 51 -24.90 -21.94 -39.11
N ALA A 52 -23.64 -22.42 -39.12
CA ALA A 52 -22.60 -22.43 -40.17
C ALA A 52 -22.20 -20.99 -40.62
N ASP A 53 -20.96 -20.51 -40.47
CA ASP A 53 -19.68 -21.16 -40.86
C ASP A 53 -18.51 -21.12 -39.84
N THR A 54 -17.64 -22.12 -39.99
CA THR A 54 -16.18 -22.25 -39.71
C THR A 54 -15.32 -21.13 -40.35
N ASP A 55 -14.03 -20.88 -40.09
CA ASP A 55 -12.98 -21.42 -39.18
C ASP A 55 -11.95 -20.25 -38.91
N GLU A 56 -10.71 -20.36 -38.40
CA GLU A 56 -9.81 -21.51 -38.19
C GLU A 56 -9.06 -21.45 -36.84
N ASN A 57 -8.96 -22.65 -36.26
CA ASN A 57 -8.20 -23.18 -35.13
C ASN A 57 -6.69 -22.83 -35.01
N ASP A 58 -6.16 -22.81 -33.78
CA ASP A 58 -4.79 -23.23 -33.44
C ASP A 58 -4.79 -23.81 -32.02
N GLU A 59 -4.19 -24.99 -31.82
CA GLU A 59 -4.52 -25.89 -30.71
C GLU A 59 -3.28 -26.55 -30.07
N LEU A 60 -3.37 -26.79 -28.75
CA LEU A 60 -2.53 -27.73 -27.98
C LEU A 60 -1.03 -27.33 -27.79
N PRO A 61 -0.28 -27.97 -26.86
CA PRO A 61 -0.65 -29.11 -26.01
C PRO A 61 -0.70 -28.83 -24.51
N ALA A 62 -1.27 -29.79 -23.79
CA ALA A 62 -1.18 -29.91 -22.35
C ALA A 62 -0.30 -31.12 -21.97
N GLU A 63 0.80 -30.84 -21.27
CA GLU A 63 1.55 -31.70 -20.35
C GLU A 63 2.09 -30.76 -19.27
N ASP A 64 2.39 -31.11 -18.02
CA ASP A 64 2.10 -32.22 -17.10
C ASP A 64 2.88 -31.84 -15.80
N GLY A 65 2.61 -32.49 -14.68
CA GLY A 65 3.59 -32.70 -13.59
C GLY A 65 4.52 -31.55 -13.16
N ASN A 66 4.00 -30.45 -12.60
CA ASN A 66 4.79 -29.63 -11.67
C ASN A 66 3.95 -29.01 -10.54
N GLU A 67 4.07 -29.59 -9.34
CA GLU A 67 3.53 -29.04 -8.09
C GLU A 67 4.34 -27.83 -7.61
N SER A 68 4.40 -26.78 -8.43
CA SER A 68 4.95 -25.49 -8.00
C SER A 68 4.01 -24.88 -6.96
N ALA A 69 4.45 -24.91 -5.70
CA ALA A 69 3.80 -24.28 -4.56
C ALA A 69 3.75 -22.75 -4.73
N ASN A 70 2.81 -22.29 -5.55
CA ASN A 70 2.40 -20.90 -5.68
C ASN A 70 1.56 -20.50 -4.45
N ASP A 71 2.21 -20.54 -3.28
CA ASP A 71 1.73 -19.89 -2.06
C ASP A 71 1.69 -18.39 -2.36
N GLY A 72 0.51 -17.94 -2.80
CA GLY A 72 0.35 -16.62 -3.37
C GLY A 72 0.75 -15.55 -2.37
N ILE A 73 1.38 -14.48 -2.83
CA ILE A 73 1.39 -13.26 -2.03
C ILE A 73 -0.06 -12.82 -1.90
N ASP A 74 -0.65 -13.10 -0.73
CA ASP A 74 -1.93 -12.55 -0.30
C ASP A 74 -1.84 -11.03 -0.38
N THR A 75 -2.27 -10.48 -1.52
CA THR A 75 -2.63 -9.08 -1.62
C THR A 75 -3.82 -8.91 -0.70
N ASP A 76 -3.61 -8.20 0.42
CA ASP A 76 -4.60 -7.96 1.47
C ASP A 76 -6.02 -7.85 0.89
N PRO A 77 -7.00 -8.67 1.33
CA PRO A 77 -8.37 -8.58 0.88
C PRO A 77 -8.98 -7.27 1.40
N ALA A 78 -8.80 -6.21 0.61
CA ALA A 78 -9.46 -4.92 0.78
C ALA A 78 -10.91 -4.92 0.24
N ASP A 79 -11.38 -6.09 -0.22
CA ASP A 79 -12.71 -6.35 -0.78
C ASP A 79 -13.52 -7.33 0.13
N GLU A 80 -13.54 -7.08 1.44
CA GLU A 80 -14.69 -7.49 2.27
C GLU A 80 -15.68 -6.30 2.28
N ASP A 81 -16.92 -6.52 1.81
CA ASP A 81 -17.97 -5.49 1.63
C ASP A 81 -18.58 -5.01 2.98
N ASP A 82 -17.73 -4.58 3.90
CA ASP A 82 -18.13 -3.94 5.16
C ASP A 82 -18.69 -2.52 4.85
N PRO A 83 -19.73 -2.00 5.54
CA PRO A 83 -20.34 -0.71 5.20
C PRO A 83 -19.40 0.49 5.38
N ILE A 84 -18.68 0.84 4.31
CA ILE A 84 -17.65 1.89 4.30
C ILE A 84 -18.24 3.22 4.81
N ASP A 85 -17.70 3.69 5.93
CA ASP A 85 -17.97 5.03 6.48
C ASP A 85 -17.90 6.08 5.37
N GLY A 86 -18.95 6.89 5.22
CA GLY A 86 -19.01 7.94 4.19
C GLY A 86 -17.84 8.93 4.26
N LYS A 87 -17.22 9.10 5.43
CA LYS A 87 -15.98 9.85 5.59
C LYS A 87 -14.77 9.10 5.01
N LEU A 88 -14.67 7.78 5.22
CA LEU A 88 -13.58 6.97 4.68
C LEU A 88 -13.63 6.87 3.14
N ALA A 89 -14.82 6.67 2.57
CA ALA A 89 -15.03 6.68 1.11
C ALA A 89 -14.72 8.06 0.47
N HIS A 90 -15.01 9.14 1.19
CA HIS A 90 -14.65 10.50 0.80
C HIS A 90 -13.12 10.71 0.87
N ASP A 91 -12.47 10.30 1.95
CA ASP A 91 -11.02 10.43 2.15
C ASP A 91 -10.24 9.66 1.09
N GLU A 92 -10.64 8.42 0.77
CA GLU A 92 -10.05 7.65 -0.33
C GLU A 92 -10.23 8.39 -1.68
N THR A 93 -11.44 8.90 -1.95
CA THR A 93 -11.72 9.61 -3.20
C THR A 93 -10.91 10.90 -3.33
N VAL A 94 -10.70 11.63 -2.25
CA VAL A 94 -9.85 12.83 -2.23
C VAL A 94 -8.39 12.44 -2.38
N THR A 95 -7.92 11.42 -1.65
CA THR A 95 -6.56 10.86 -1.74
C THR A 95 -6.20 10.50 -3.18
N ARG A 96 -7.04 9.68 -3.82
CA ARG A 96 -6.93 9.27 -5.24
C ARG A 96 -6.94 10.47 -6.20
N THR A 97 -7.74 11.49 -5.92
CA THR A 97 -7.84 12.70 -6.76
C THR A 97 -6.59 13.57 -6.63
N VAL A 98 -6.04 13.73 -5.42
CA VAL A 98 -4.79 14.48 -5.20
C VAL A 98 -3.59 13.72 -5.78
N ARG A 99 -3.47 12.40 -5.55
CA ARG A 99 -2.47 11.53 -6.22
C ARG A 99 -2.50 11.70 -7.74
N GLY A 100 -3.70 11.68 -8.33
CA GLY A 100 -3.89 11.87 -9.78
C GLY A 100 -3.46 13.25 -10.28
N LYS A 101 -3.75 14.32 -9.52
CA LYS A 101 -3.27 15.68 -9.84
C LYS A 101 -1.75 15.80 -9.73
N ALA A 102 -1.16 15.27 -8.66
CA ALA A 102 0.29 15.26 -8.47
C ALA A 102 0.97 14.57 -9.66
N ILE A 103 0.52 13.37 -10.05
CA ILE A 103 1.02 12.63 -11.22
C ILE A 103 0.94 13.46 -12.52
N GLN A 104 -0.14 14.21 -12.71
CA GLN A 104 -0.27 15.10 -13.87
C GLN A 104 0.76 16.25 -13.82
N MET A 105 0.90 16.92 -12.67
CA MET A 105 1.81 18.06 -12.51
C MET A 105 3.30 17.64 -12.56
N MET A 106 3.70 16.43 -12.11
CA MET A 106 5.10 15.96 -12.31
C MET A 106 5.44 15.91 -13.81
N LYS A 107 4.48 15.46 -14.62
CA LYS A 107 4.65 15.31 -16.05
C LYS A 107 4.58 16.66 -16.78
N GLU A 108 3.63 17.52 -16.41
CA GLU A 108 3.39 18.78 -17.13
C GLU A 108 4.42 19.88 -16.80
N GLU A 109 4.91 19.94 -15.56
CA GLU A 109 5.78 21.03 -15.10
C GLU A 109 7.26 20.62 -14.98
N TYR A 110 7.54 19.31 -14.79
CA TYR A 110 8.89 18.81 -14.49
C TYR A 110 9.40 17.72 -15.45
N ASP A 111 8.60 17.31 -16.46
CA ASP A 111 8.83 16.15 -17.37
C ASP A 111 9.14 14.84 -16.64
N ILE A 112 8.58 14.68 -15.43
CA ILE A 112 8.82 13.54 -14.56
C ILE A 112 7.70 12.52 -14.77
N MET A 113 8.08 11.28 -15.08
CA MET A 113 7.18 10.13 -15.08
C MET A 113 7.77 8.98 -14.28
N ILE A 114 6.91 8.32 -13.49
CA ILE A 114 7.24 7.08 -12.78
C ILE A 114 7.25 5.94 -13.80
N GLY A 115 8.40 5.28 -13.98
CA GLY A 115 8.55 4.17 -14.90
C GLY A 115 7.88 2.89 -14.40
N ASN A 116 7.49 1.99 -15.31
CA ASN A 116 6.81 0.73 -14.98
C ASN A 116 7.56 -0.12 -13.92
N GLN A 117 8.89 -0.07 -13.90
CA GLN A 117 9.70 -0.77 -12.90
C GLN A 117 9.73 -0.06 -11.54
N GLU A 118 9.75 1.29 -11.52
CA GLU A 118 9.62 2.09 -10.29
C GLU A 118 8.23 1.88 -9.66
N GLU A 119 7.15 1.93 -10.47
CA GLU A 119 5.79 1.64 -9.98
C GLU A 119 5.67 0.20 -9.47
N LYS A 120 6.18 -0.81 -10.20
CA LYS A 120 6.17 -2.21 -9.76
C LYS A 120 6.92 -2.40 -8.43
N MET A 121 8.05 -1.71 -8.25
CA MET A 121 8.86 -1.75 -7.02
C MET A 121 8.12 -1.13 -5.83
N ALA A 122 7.49 0.03 -6.03
CA ALA A 122 6.70 0.73 -5.01
C ALA A 122 5.42 -0.06 -4.63
N LEU A 123 4.64 -0.52 -5.62
CA LEU A 123 3.45 -1.37 -5.40
C LEU A 123 3.78 -2.72 -4.76
N GLY A 124 5.01 -3.21 -4.95
CA GLY A 124 5.53 -4.43 -4.33
C GLY A 124 6.10 -4.24 -2.92
N LEU A 125 6.14 -3.01 -2.38
CA LEU A 125 6.78 -2.74 -1.09
C LEU A 125 5.91 -3.17 0.10
N PHE A 126 4.76 -2.51 0.30
CA PHE A 126 3.90 -2.79 1.45
C PHE A 126 3.40 -4.25 1.55
N PRO A 127 3.08 -4.97 0.45
CA PRO A 127 2.72 -6.38 0.54
C PRO A 127 3.85 -7.27 1.09
N LYS A 128 5.11 -7.01 0.73
CA LYS A 128 6.28 -7.73 1.27
C LYS A 128 6.46 -7.42 2.77
N VAL A 129 6.47 -6.13 3.11
CA VAL A 129 6.66 -5.59 4.48
C VAL A 129 5.53 -6.05 5.44
N ALA A 130 4.27 -5.72 5.14
CA ALA A 130 3.15 -6.08 6.00
C ALA A 130 2.91 -7.59 6.06
N GLY A 131 3.15 -8.30 4.95
CA GLY A 131 3.09 -9.76 4.88
C GLY A 131 4.12 -10.44 5.77
N LEU A 132 5.37 -9.96 5.79
CA LEU A 132 6.40 -10.52 6.67
C LEU A 132 6.09 -10.31 8.15
N ALA A 133 5.68 -9.10 8.55
CA ALA A 133 5.25 -8.83 9.94
C ALA A 133 4.11 -9.77 10.36
N ARG A 134 3.12 -10.00 9.48
CA ARG A 134 2.02 -10.95 9.71
C ARG A 134 2.54 -12.38 9.88
N ARG A 135 3.38 -12.86 8.96
CA ARG A 135 3.92 -14.24 8.98
C ARG A 135 4.81 -14.52 10.20
N VAL A 136 5.63 -13.55 10.62
CA VAL A 136 6.46 -13.66 11.82
C VAL A 136 5.61 -13.62 13.10
N HIS A 137 4.57 -12.79 13.15
CA HIS A 137 3.67 -12.72 14.31
C HIS A 137 2.79 -13.97 14.45
N ASP A 138 2.19 -14.44 13.35
CA ASP A 138 1.14 -15.47 13.36
C ASP A 138 1.70 -16.90 13.27
N SER A 139 3.02 -17.07 13.17
CA SER A 139 3.71 -18.37 13.21
C SER A 139 4.71 -18.42 14.38
N PRO A 140 4.44 -19.20 15.45
CA PRO A 140 5.34 -19.29 16.61
C PRO A 140 6.77 -19.72 16.26
N THR A 141 6.94 -20.59 15.26
CA THR A 141 8.27 -21.09 14.84
C THR A 141 9.05 -20.08 13.99
N LEU A 142 8.38 -19.18 13.27
CA LEU A 142 9.04 -18.03 12.63
C LEU A 142 9.34 -16.94 13.67
N LYS A 143 8.44 -16.74 14.64
CA LYS A 143 8.67 -15.82 15.76
C LYS A 143 9.90 -16.21 16.58
N GLU A 144 10.01 -17.47 17.00
CA GLU A 144 11.16 -17.97 17.76
C GLU A 144 12.48 -17.78 16.98
N LYS A 145 12.50 -18.10 15.68
CA LYS A 145 13.66 -17.84 14.82
C LYS A 145 14.01 -16.35 14.71
N PHE A 146 13.00 -15.48 14.61
CA PHE A 146 13.19 -14.03 14.59
C PHE A 146 13.73 -13.53 15.93
N ASP A 147 13.15 -13.95 17.05
CA ASP A 147 13.60 -13.60 18.41
C ASP A 147 15.07 -14.02 18.63
N ILE A 148 15.46 -15.23 18.18
CA ILE A 148 16.84 -15.73 18.24
C ILE A 148 17.78 -14.87 17.37
N LEU A 149 17.38 -14.49 16.16
CA LEU A 149 18.19 -13.62 15.30
C LEU A 149 18.35 -12.22 15.91
N VAL A 150 17.31 -11.65 16.52
CA VAL A 150 17.36 -10.36 17.25
C VAL A 150 18.30 -10.44 18.45
N LEU A 151 18.31 -11.55 19.20
CA LEU A 151 19.21 -11.74 20.34
C LEU A 151 20.68 -11.89 19.96
N ASN A 152 20.97 -12.32 18.72
CA ASN A 152 22.32 -12.52 18.20
C ASN A 152 22.85 -11.33 17.37
N ASP A 153 22.05 -10.29 17.14
CA ASP A 153 22.44 -9.12 16.35
C ASP A 153 22.91 -7.97 17.25
N GLU A 154 24.22 -7.94 17.50
CA GLU A 154 24.90 -6.92 18.31
C GLU A 154 24.75 -5.48 17.77
N THR A 155 24.25 -5.29 16.54
CA THR A 155 24.04 -3.96 15.94
C THR A 155 22.73 -3.29 16.39
N LEU A 156 21.78 -4.05 16.95
CA LEU A 156 20.44 -3.58 17.29
C LEU A 156 20.41 -2.78 18.60
N THR A 157 20.57 -1.46 18.50
CA THR A 157 20.54 -0.55 19.65
C THR A 157 19.12 -0.08 19.99
N GLY A 158 18.48 -0.72 20.98
CA GLY A 158 17.18 -0.25 21.48
C GLY A 158 16.40 -1.26 22.31
N GLN A 159 15.11 -0.98 22.50
CA GLN A 159 14.15 -1.87 23.19
C GLN A 159 13.15 -2.54 22.22
N LYS A 160 13.23 -2.25 20.91
CA LYS A 160 12.34 -2.82 19.89
C LYS A 160 12.70 -4.29 19.68
N LYS A 161 11.70 -5.19 19.75
CA LYS A 161 11.89 -6.67 19.72
C LYS A 161 11.02 -7.41 18.70
N THR A 162 10.18 -6.72 17.94
CA THR A 162 9.19 -7.32 17.04
C THR A 162 8.94 -6.44 15.83
N LEU A 163 8.65 -7.06 14.68
CA LEU A 163 8.09 -6.34 13.53
C LEU A 163 6.69 -5.80 13.88
N ASP A 164 6.46 -4.50 13.68
CA ASP A 164 5.15 -3.89 13.91
C ASP A 164 4.14 -4.32 12.83
N ARG A 165 2.90 -4.62 13.24
CA ARG A 165 1.82 -4.98 12.30
C ARG A 165 1.20 -3.73 11.69
N ARG A 166 1.04 -3.74 10.36
CA ARG A 166 0.20 -2.79 9.62
C ARG A 166 -1.26 -2.89 10.05
N VAL A 167 -1.92 -1.73 10.22
CA VAL A 167 -3.36 -1.58 10.45
C VAL A 167 -3.93 -0.66 9.34
N PRO A 168 -4.55 -1.22 8.27
CA PRO A 168 -4.82 -0.49 7.02
C PRO A 168 -5.58 0.84 7.14
N THR A 169 -6.33 1.07 8.22
CA THR A 169 -7.10 2.30 8.45
C THR A 169 -6.26 3.47 9.03
N ARG A 170 -5.08 3.19 9.61
CA ARG A 170 -4.26 4.13 10.40
C ARG A 170 -2.86 4.32 9.80
N TRP A 171 -2.59 5.50 9.25
CA TRP A 171 -1.35 5.77 8.52
C TRP A 171 -0.07 5.64 9.38
N ASN A 172 -0.11 5.99 10.68
CA ASN A 172 1.05 5.81 11.57
C ASN A 172 1.48 4.33 11.70
N SER A 173 0.60 3.38 11.41
CA SER A 173 0.95 1.95 11.39
C SER A 173 1.67 1.53 10.11
N ASP A 174 1.48 2.25 9.00
CA ASP A 174 2.32 2.10 7.80
C ASP A 174 3.75 2.53 8.12
N LEU A 175 3.93 3.71 8.76
CA LEU A 175 5.22 4.19 9.24
C LEU A 175 5.87 3.22 10.24
N ALA A 176 5.16 2.80 11.30
CA ALA A 176 5.72 1.89 12.30
C ALA A 176 6.14 0.54 11.69
N CYS A 177 5.36 0.01 10.74
CA CYS A 177 5.67 -1.24 10.05
C CYS A 177 6.93 -1.11 9.17
N LEU A 178 7.10 0.02 8.47
CA LEU A 178 8.31 0.33 7.68
C LEU A 178 9.55 0.52 8.56
N ASP A 179 9.44 1.37 9.59
CA ASP A 179 10.48 1.64 10.59
C ASP A 179 10.96 0.35 11.26
N ALA A 180 10.04 -0.53 11.66
CA ALA A 180 10.39 -1.83 12.21
C ALA A 180 11.19 -2.68 11.22
N HIS A 181 10.80 -2.74 9.94
CA HIS A 181 11.55 -3.51 8.94
C HIS A 181 12.94 -2.93 8.69
N PHE A 182 13.09 -1.61 8.67
CA PHE A 182 14.37 -0.95 8.51
C PHE A 182 15.30 -1.19 9.71
N TYR A 183 14.79 -1.01 10.93
CA TYR A 183 15.51 -1.30 12.17
C TYR A 183 16.00 -2.77 12.21
N PHE A 184 15.18 -3.72 11.75
CA PHE A 184 15.55 -5.14 11.69
C PHE A 184 16.14 -5.57 10.32
N LYS A 185 16.71 -4.66 9.50
CA LYS A 185 17.17 -4.97 8.12
C LYS A 185 18.02 -6.25 8.02
N ASN A 186 19.04 -6.40 8.86
CA ASN A 186 19.91 -7.59 8.90
C ASN A 186 19.14 -8.86 9.26
N VAL A 187 18.38 -8.85 10.37
CA VAL A 187 17.53 -9.96 10.82
C VAL A 187 16.51 -10.38 9.74
N VAL A 188 15.87 -9.41 9.08
CA VAL A 188 14.91 -9.65 7.97
C VAL A 188 15.61 -10.27 6.77
N GLN A 189 16.79 -9.78 6.39
CA GLN A 189 17.58 -10.35 5.30
C GLN A 189 17.99 -11.80 5.61
N GLN A 190 18.45 -12.11 6.83
CA GLN A 190 18.77 -13.48 7.25
C GLN A 190 17.54 -14.40 7.26
N LEU A 191 16.44 -13.97 7.88
CA LEU A 191 15.22 -14.76 8.01
C LEU A 191 14.56 -15.07 6.64
N THR A 192 14.63 -14.13 5.69
CA THR A 192 14.09 -14.29 4.32
C THR A 192 15.05 -14.98 3.34
N ALA A 193 16.36 -15.02 3.62
CA ALA A 193 17.33 -15.77 2.83
C ALA A 193 17.29 -17.29 3.09
N ALA A 194 16.94 -17.71 4.31
CA ALA A 194 16.82 -19.12 4.67
C ALA A 194 15.62 -19.79 3.98
N SER A 195 15.88 -20.61 2.95
CA SER A 195 14.87 -21.31 2.15
C SER A 195 13.89 -22.14 3.00
N ALA A 196 14.39 -22.78 4.07
CA ALA A 196 13.60 -23.58 5.02
C ALA A 196 12.56 -22.79 5.83
N ASN A 197 12.50 -21.46 5.71
CA ASN A 197 11.43 -20.64 6.29
C ASN A 197 10.27 -20.36 5.32
N GLY A 198 10.43 -20.61 4.02
CA GLY A 198 9.41 -20.30 3.00
C GLY A 198 9.24 -18.80 2.69
N LEU A 199 10.02 -17.91 3.32
CA LEU A 199 9.80 -16.45 3.28
C LEU A 199 10.38 -15.72 2.06
N ARG A 200 10.80 -16.44 1.00
CA ARG A 200 11.47 -15.87 -0.19
C ARG A 200 10.63 -14.80 -0.88
N ALA A 201 9.31 -14.92 -0.88
CA ALA A 201 8.38 -13.96 -1.49
C ALA A 201 8.44 -12.56 -0.84
N TYR A 202 8.75 -12.49 0.46
CA TYR A 202 8.82 -11.24 1.22
C TYR A 202 10.21 -10.58 1.17
N ARG A 203 11.20 -11.19 0.51
CA ARG A 203 12.55 -10.65 0.41
C ARG A 203 12.55 -9.34 -0.39
N LEU A 204 13.08 -8.28 0.22
CA LEU A 204 13.26 -6.98 -0.40
C LEU A 204 14.53 -6.94 -1.26
N GLU A 205 14.44 -6.19 -2.37
CA GLU A 205 15.57 -5.81 -3.22
C GLU A 205 16.29 -4.58 -2.62
N GLU A 206 17.55 -4.27 -2.98
CA GLU A 206 18.28 -3.19 -2.31
C GLU A 206 17.64 -1.80 -2.56
N ALA A 207 17.17 -1.55 -3.79
CA ALA A 207 16.37 -0.37 -4.10
C ALA A 207 15.02 -0.32 -3.34
N GLN A 208 14.50 -1.45 -2.86
CA GLN A 208 13.35 -1.44 -1.93
C GLN A 208 13.76 -1.10 -0.49
N TRP A 209 15.00 -1.35 -0.08
CA TRP A 209 15.53 -0.89 1.21
C TRP A 209 15.80 0.62 1.21
N GLU A 210 16.40 1.15 0.14
CA GLU A 210 16.56 2.58 -0.11
C GLU A 210 15.20 3.29 -0.08
N LEU A 211 14.21 2.74 -0.77
CA LEU A 211 12.84 3.24 -0.81
C LEU A 211 12.12 3.20 0.55
N ILE A 212 12.47 2.27 1.46
CA ILE A 212 11.99 2.31 2.85
C ILE A 212 12.63 3.47 3.61
N GLU A 213 13.95 3.66 3.49
CA GLU A 213 14.66 4.70 4.22
C GLU A 213 14.12 6.10 3.88
N GLU A 214 14.00 6.39 2.57
CA GLU A 214 13.43 7.65 2.08
C GLU A 214 11.94 7.81 2.51
N LEU A 215 11.14 6.75 2.46
CA LEU A 215 9.73 6.79 2.87
C LEU A 215 9.56 7.02 4.38
N VAL A 216 10.41 6.42 5.22
CA VAL A 216 10.41 6.64 6.67
C VAL A 216 10.80 8.08 6.99
N GLN A 217 11.86 8.62 6.35
CA GLN A 217 12.26 10.03 6.52
C GLN A 217 11.11 10.99 6.21
N VAL A 218 10.36 10.77 5.12
CA VAL A 218 9.20 11.62 4.76
C VAL A 218 8.00 11.40 5.68
N LEU A 219 7.72 10.18 6.11
CA LEU A 219 6.55 9.88 6.95
C LEU A 219 6.69 10.34 8.40
N VAL A 220 7.91 10.38 8.96
CA VAL A 220 8.17 10.91 10.31
C VAL A 220 7.75 12.38 10.46
N ILE A 221 7.85 13.18 9.40
CA ILE A 221 7.46 14.60 9.36
C ILE A 221 5.97 14.80 9.75
N PHE A 222 5.10 13.81 9.49
CA PHE A 222 3.67 13.87 9.83
C PHE A 222 3.34 13.26 11.20
N ASP A 223 4.26 12.53 11.81
CA ASP A 223 4.00 11.69 12.99
C ASP A 223 3.90 12.50 14.29
N GLU A 224 4.85 13.40 14.57
CA GLU A 224 4.75 14.31 15.73
C GLU A 224 3.46 15.16 15.66
N PRO A 225 3.13 15.83 14.53
CA PRO A 225 1.86 16.52 14.40
C PRO A 225 0.65 15.60 14.62
N THR A 226 0.62 14.43 13.99
CA THR A 226 -0.50 13.49 14.18
C THR A 226 -0.61 13.01 15.62
N LYS A 227 0.50 12.83 16.34
CA LYS A 227 0.53 12.47 17.77
C LYS A 227 -0.06 13.58 18.63
N LEU A 228 0.34 14.85 18.47
CA LEU A 228 -0.26 15.98 19.19
C LEU A 228 -1.77 16.05 18.92
N PHE A 229 -2.17 15.95 17.65
CA PHE A 229 -3.56 16.02 17.21
C PHE A 229 -4.41 14.77 17.48
N SER A 230 -3.81 13.71 18.05
CA SER A 230 -4.52 12.49 18.48
C SER A 230 -4.73 12.43 20.00
N GLN A 231 -4.28 13.45 20.74
CA GLN A 231 -4.55 13.59 22.17
C GLN A 231 -6.04 13.93 22.42
N SER A 232 -6.53 13.64 23.62
CA SER A 232 -7.92 13.93 24.02
C SER A 232 -8.17 15.40 24.36
N GLU A 233 -7.11 16.18 24.56
CA GLU A 233 -7.18 17.62 24.82
C GLU A 233 -7.21 18.40 23.49
N VAL A 234 -7.74 19.62 23.50
CA VAL A 234 -7.81 20.46 22.30
C VAL A 234 -6.53 21.30 22.21
N PRO A 235 -5.59 21.00 21.30
CA PRO A 235 -4.36 21.76 21.17
C PRO A 235 -4.65 23.23 20.80
N LEU A 236 -3.89 24.12 21.42
CA LEU A 236 -4.08 25.56 21.36
C LEU A 236 -3.60 26.13 20.02
N VAL A 237 -4.15 27.28 19.62
CA VAL A 237 -3.76 27.95 18.36
C VAL A 237 -2.25 28.29 18.35
N MET A 238 -1.70 28.62 19.53
CA MET A 238 -0.28 28.87 19.74
C MET A 238 0.64 27.65 19.58
N GLU A 239 0.08 26.43 19.60
CA GLU A 239 0.81 25.18 19.32
C GLU A 239 0.61 24.77 17.86
N CYS A 240 -0.62 24.92 17.34
CA CYS A 240 -0.99 24.60 15.97
C CYS A 240 -0.22 25.41 14.91
N VAL A 241 -0.01 26.71 15.14
CA VAL A 241 0.59 27.61 14.13
C VAL A 241 2.10 27.38 13.97
N PRO A 242 2.93 27.31 15.03
CA PRO A 242 4.34 26.93 14.88
C PRO A 242 4.52 25.54 14.25
N MET A 243 3.66 24.59 14.61
CA MET A 243 3.68 23.25 14.03
C MET A 243 3.34 23.23 12.53
N LEU A 244 2.43 24.09 12.06
CA LEU A 244 2.14 24.29 10.63
C LEU A 244 3.36 24.84 9.87
N VAL A 245 4.08 25.79 10.47
CA VAL A 245 5.28 26.38 9.89
C VAL A 245 6.41 25.34 9.82
N ASN A 246 6.69 24.66 10.93
CA ASN A 246 7.66 23.56 11.02
C ASN A 246 7.36 22.44 10.00
N LEU A 247 6.11 22.01 9.89
CA LEU A 247 5.68 21.01 8.89
C LEU A 247 5.99 21.47 7.46
N ARG A 248 5.67 22.72 7.12
CA ARG A 248 5.97 23.30 5.80
C ARG A 248 7.48 23.39 5.54
N GLU A 249 8.25 23.81 6.54
CA GLU A 249 9.71 23.96 6.43
C GLU A 249 10.41 22.61 6.30
N GLN A 250 10.02 21.58 7.05
CA GLN A 250 10.55 20.23 6.89
C GLN A 250 10.28 19.67 5.48
N LEU A 251 9.05 19.81 4.97
CA LEU A 251 8.70 19.35 3.62
C LEU A 251 9.43 20.13 2.52
N MET A 252 9.72 21.43 2.72
CA MET A 252 10.52 22.24 1.79
C MET A 252 12.03 21.98 1.85
N ASN A 253 12.51 21.37 2.94
CA ASN A 253 13.93 20.99 3.12
C ASN A 253 14.21 19.52 2.71
N LEU A 254 13.22 18.79 2.19
CA LEU A 254 13.42 17.48 1.59
C LEU A 254 14.28 17.60 0.31
N LYS A 255 15.25 16.70 0.15
CA LYS A 255 16.28 16.81 -0.90
C LYS A 255 15.68 16.69 -2.33
N PRO A 256 16.15 17.48 -3.30
CA PRO A 256 15.67 17.43 -4.68
C PRO A 256 16.23 16.27 -5.52
N ASP A 257 17.11 15.42 -4.97
CA ASP A 257 17.89 14.43 -5.75
C ASP A 257 17.43 12.96 -5.59
N CYS A 258 16.39 12.70 -4.81
CA CYS A 258 15.86 11.35 -4.55
C CYS A 258 14.61 11.02 -5.39
N LEU A 259 14.11 9.77 -5.31
CA LEU A 259 12.86 9.36 -5.99
C LEU A 259 11.63 10.16 -5.51
N PHE A 260 11.74 10.85 -4.37
CA PHE A 260 10.67 11.65 -3.78
C PHE A 260 10.62 13.08 -4.33
N SER A 261 11.71 13.64 -4.86
CA SER A 261 11.66 14.97 -5.48
C SER A 261 10.72 14.98 -6.69
N LYS A 262 10.79 13.90 -7.48
CA LYS A 262 9.83 13.54 -8.54
C LYS A 262 8.37 13.62 -8.09
N VAL A 263 8.08 13.28 -6.84
CA VAL A 263 6.72 13.18 -6.28
C VAL A 263 6.30 14.45 -5.52
N LEU A 264 7.27 15.20 -4.96
CA LEU A 264 7.05 16.34 -4.06
C LEU A 264 6.99 17.71 -4.74
N PHE A 265 7.86 18.00 -5.70
CA PHE A 265 7.84 19.26 -6.45
C PHE A 265 6.44 19.62 -6.98
N PRO A 266 5.70 18.70 -7.62
CA PRO A 266 4.37 18.96 -8.19
C PRO A 266 3.23 18.80 -7.18
N LEU A 267 3.44 19.18 -5.92
CA LEU A 267 2.40 19.29 -4.88
C LEU A 267 2.32 20.69 -4.25
N TYR A 268 3.02 21.68 -4.84
CA TYR A 268 3.20 23.04 -4.31
C TYR A 268 2.78 24.12 -5.31
#